data_AF-A0A167DH78-F1
#
_entry.id   AF-A0A167DH78-F1
#
_cell.length_a   1.000
_cell.length_b   1.000
_cell.length_c   1.000
_cell.angle_alpha   90.00
_cell.angle_beta   90.00
_cell.angle_gamma   90.00
#
_symmetry.space_group_name_H-M   'P 1'
#
loop_
_entity.id
_entity.type
_entity.pdbx_description
1 polymer ?
#
loop_
_entity_poly.entity_id
_entity_poly.type
_entity_poly.pdbx_seq_one_letter_code
_entity_poly.pdbx_strand_id
1 'polypeptide(L)'
;MGYNAREEYLYAVSQDSDDYKVIRILANGSTTDVAVIKKLTTGLFNSGDVDESGQYWISTGGTDWYQYNLNPGTAGYGTLVSNGTLSGTGGYTIGDWTVVPGPGGGDLWSVGVKSQSAFLLRWNKVTKLFTVVRELGNLTGATGTTVPFWGASYATSDGFLFAFENGSGQVWRISVAGTVANLRMSDAPPSNQNDGARCVDSGAV
;
A
#
# COMPACT_ATOMS: atom_id res chain seq x y z
N MET A 1 5.91 1.83 0.50
CA MET A 1 7.21 1.35 1.01
C MET A 1 6.93 0.19 1.94
N GLY A 2 7.79 -0.81 2.10
CA GLY A 2 7.47 -1.95 2.99
C GLY A 2 8.56 -2.25 4.02
N TYR A 3 8.15 -2.54 5.26
CA TYR A 3 9.06 -3.05 6.29
C TYR A 3 9.13 -4.59 6.24
N ASN A 4 10.33 -5.14 6.08
CA ASN A 4 10.56 -6.57 6.12
C ASN A 4 10.98 -7.03 7.51
N ALA A 5 10.03 -7.54 8.30
CA ALA A 5 10.29 -8.02 9.66
C ALA A 5 11.25 -9.21 9.76
N ARG A 6 11.61 -9.87 8.63
CA ARG A 6 12.54 -11.01 8.63
C ARG A 6 14.02 -10.60 8.75
N GLU A 7 14.34 -9.35 8.43
CA GLU A 7 15.70 -8.82 8.42
C GLU A 7 15.76 -7.34 8.87
N GLU A 8 14.64 -6.80 9.35
CA GLU A 8 14.50 -5.48 9.97
C GLU A 8 14.91 -4.30 9.07
N TYR A 9 14.71 -4.44 7.76
CA TYR A 9 14.96 -3.37 6.78
C TYR A 9 13.66 -2.81 6.18
N LEU A 10 13.72 -1.55 5.79
CA LEU A 10 12.73 -0.97 4.89
C LEU A 10 13.14 -1.23 3.44
N TYR A 11 12.14 -1.43 2.59
CA TYR A 11 12.27 -1.59 1.16
C TYR A 11 11.41 -0.57 0.44
N ALA A 12 11.96 0.05 -0.59
CA ALA A 12 11.29 1.09 -1.36
C ALA A 12 11.66 0.96 -2.83
N VAL A 13 11.03 1.80 -3.66
CA VAL A 13 11.45 2.00 -5.04
C VAL A 13 12.21 3.31 -5.13
N SER A 14 13.47 3.25 -5.57
CA SER A 14 14.15 4.42 -6.11
C SER A 14 13.68 4.61 -7.55
N GLN A 15 13.24 5.81 -7.90
CA GLN A 15 12.71 6.15 -9.22
C GLN A 15 13.31 7.48 -9.68
N ASP A 16 14.29 7.44 -10.58
CA ASP A 16 14.92 8.62 -11.17
C ASP A 16 15.10 8.42 -12.69
N SER A 17 14.45 9.25 -13.51
CA SER A 17 14.75 9.41 -14.95
C SER A 17 14.95 8.09 -15.71
N ASP A 18 13.99 7.17 -15.57
CA ASP A 18 13.98 5.80 -16.14
C ASP A 18 14.93 4.76 -15.50
N ASP A 19 15.66 5.13 -14.44
CA ASP A 19 16.31 4.20 -13.53
C ASP A 19 15.38 3.86 -12.36
N TYR A 20 14.86 2.63 -12.36
CA TYR A 20 13.95 2.13 -11.33
C TYR A 20 14.56 0.95 -10.62
N LYS A 21 14.67 1.04 -9.30
CA LYS A 21 15.30 0.01 -8.48
C LYS A 21 14.51 -0.28 -7.23
N VAL A 22 14.42 -1.56 -6.88
CA VAL A 22 14.14 -1.95 -5.50
C VAL A 22 15.39 -1.60 -4.70
N ILE A 23 15.22 -0.79 -3.68
CA ILE A 23 16.28 -0.42 -2.75
C ILE A 23 15.95 -0.94 -1.35
N ARG A 24 16.99 -1.30 -0.62
CA ARG A 24 16.95 -1.59 0.81
C ARG A 24 17.48 -0.39 1.57
N ILE A 25 16.73 0.07 2.57
CA ILE A 25 17.05 1.19 3.44
C ILE A 25 17.43 0.64 4.82
N LEU A 26 18.64 0.97 5.26
CA LEU A 26 19.21 0.55 6.53
C LEU A 26 18.74 1.45 7.67
N ALA A 27 18.92 1.01 8.92
CA ALA A 27 18.54 1.77 10.11
C ALA A 27 19.19 3.17 10.20
N ASN A 28 20.35 3.37 9.56
CA ASN A 28 21.04 4.67 9.48
C ASN A 28 20.58 5.54 8.28
N GLY A 29 19.54 5.12 7.55
CA GLY A 29 19.03 5.80 6.36
C GLY A 29 19.84 5.58 5.07
N SER A 30 20.96 4.85 5.13
CA SER A 30 21.73 4.50 3.92
C SER A 30 20.94 3.52 3.05
N THR A 31 21.16 3.56 1.75
CA THR A 31 20.46 2.72 0.78
C THR A 31 21.41 1.78 0.05
N THR A 32 20.89 0.62 -0.36
CA THR A 32 21.58 -0.34 -1.22
C THR A 32 20.63 -0.81 -2.33
N ASP A 33 21.15 -0.90 -3.55
CA ASP A 33 20.40 -1.44 -4.69
C ASP A 33 20.21 -2.94 -4.52
N VAL A 34 18.99 -3.43 -4.75
CA VAL A 34 18.61 -4.84 -4.60
C VAL A 34 18.29 -5.45 -5.95
N ALA A 35 17.45 -4.78 -6.74
CA ALA A 35 17.03 -5.26 -8.05
C ALA A 35 16.69 -4.10 -8.97
N VAL A 36 16.99 -4.26 -10.27
CA VAL A 36 16.47 -3.37 -11.31
C VAL A 36 15.02 -3.72 -11.59
N ILE A 37 14.18 -2.71 -11.76
CA ILE A 37 12.76 -2.83 -12.11
C ILE A 37 12.58 -2.48 -13.58
N LYS A 38 11.95 -3.38 -14.33
CA LYS A 38 11.50 -3.11 -15.70
C LYS A 38 10.02 -2.81 -15.65
N LYS A 39 9.64 -1.56 -15.89
CA LYS A 39 8.23 -1.13 -15.80
C LYS A 39 7.38 -1.75 -16.91
N LEU A 40 6.15 -2.09 -16.54
CA LEU A 40 5.07 -2.51 -17.43
C LEU A 40 4.24 -1.31 -17.91
N THR A 41 4.21 -0.23 -17.12
CA THR A 41 3.38 0.95 -17.34
C THR A 41 4.16 2.25 -17.11
N THR A 42 3.62 3.40 -17.51
CA THR A 42 4.33 4.69 -17.43
C THR A 42 4.15 5.43 -16.09
N GLY A 43 3.17 5.05 -15.27
CA GLY A 43 2.86 5.72 -14.00
C GLY A 43 3.99 5.60 -12.96
N LEU A 44 4.07 6.53 -12.01
CA LEU A 44 5.04 6.45 -10.91
C LEU A 44 4.67 5.35 -9.92
N PHE A 45 5.67 4.77 -9.26
CA PHE A 45 5.42 3.90 -8.12
C PHE A 45 4.94 4.76 -6.95
N ASN A 46 3.85 4.34 -6.34
CA ASN A 46 3.21 5.02 -5.21
C ASN A 46 2.67 4.05 -4.15
N SER A 47 2.89 2.74 -4.34
CA SER A 47 2.39 1.74 -3.39
C SER A 47 3.40 0.64 -3.24
N GLY A 48 3.61 0.19 -2.01
CA GLY A 48 4.56 -0.86 -1.69
C GLY A 48 4.32 -1.43 -0.31
N ASP A 49 4.34 -2.76 -0.13
CA ASP A 49 4.39 -3.38 1.20
C ASP A 49 5.01 -4.78 1.16
N VAL A 50 5.60 -5.24 2.28
CA VAL A 50 6.20 -6.57 2.43
C VAL A 50 5.27 -7.44 3.27
N ASP A 51 4.92 -8.63 2.76
CA ASP A 51 4.13 -9.59 3.52
C ASP A 51 4.96 -10.45 4.48
N GLU A 52 4.27 -11.23 5.31
CA GLU A 52 4.87 -12.08 6.35
C GLU A 52 5.85 -13.13 5.78
N SER A 53 5.75 -13.45 4.49
CA SER A 53 6.64 -14.40 3.81
C SER A 53 7.85 -13.72 3.16
N GLY A 54 8.03 -12.41 3.37
CA GLY A 54 9.10 -11.64 2.77
C GLY A 54 8.88 -11.37 1.28
N GLN A 55 7.62 -11.38 0.80
CA GLN A 55 7.33 -10.97 -0.57
C GLN A 55 6.99 -9.49 -0.59
N TYR A 56 7.68 -8.74 -1.44
CA TYR A 56 7.46 -7.31 -1.63
C TYR A 56 6.56 -7.04 -2.82
N TRP A 57 5.48 -6.30 -2.57
CA TRP A 57 4.44 -6.00 -3.53
C TRP A 57 4.43 -4.52 -3.83
N ILE A 58 4.70 -4.12 -5.08
CA ILE A 58 4.70 -2.71 -5.52
C ILE A 58 3.78 -2.49 -6.72
N SER A 59 3.31 -1.25 -6.89
CA SER A 59 2.39 -0.84 -7.97
C SER A 59 2.63 0.58 -8.44
N THR A 60 2.27 0.85 -9.70
CA THR A 60 2.11 2.19 -10.26
C THR A 60 0.63 2.60 -10.33
N GLY A 61 0.14 3.25 -9.29
CA GLY A 61 -1.18 3.88 -9.24
C GLY A 61 -2.35 2.92 -9.45
N GLY A 62 -2.18 1.64 -9.08
CA GLY A 62 -3.19 0.64 -9.34
C GLY A 62 -3.28 0.17 -10.80
N THR A 63 -2.25 0.39 -11.63
CA THR A 63 -2.24 -0.05 -13.04
C THR A 63 -1.47 -1.35 -13.28
N ASP A 64 -0.48 -1.65 -12.44
CA ASP A 64 0.32 -2.87 -12.49
C ASP A 64 0.71 -3.37 -11.09
N TRP A 65 1.32 -4.53 -11.01
CA TRP A 65 1.86 -5.09 -9.78
C TRP A 65 3.15 -5.85 -10.06
N TYR A 66 4.05 -5.85 -9.08
CA TYR A 66 5.29 -6.64 -9.08
C TYR A 66 5.43 -7.33 -7.74
N GLN A 67 5.96 -8.55 -7.78
CA GLN A 67 6.29 -9.36 -6.62
C GLN A 67 7.78 -9.62 -6.63
N TYR A 68 8.51 -9.13 -5.64
CA TYR A 68 9.92 -9.44 -5.41
C TYR A 68 10.08 -10.34 -4.20
N ASN A 69 10.99 -11.30 -4.29
CA ASN A 69 11.33 -12.15 -3.17
C ASN A 69 12.40 -11.48 -2.30
N LEU A 70 12.03 -11.02 -1.13
CA LEU A 70 12.91 -10.47 -0.10
C LEU A 70 12.99 -11.40 1.12
N ASN A 71 12.68 -12.69 0.96
CA ASN A 71 12.85 -13.65 2.03
C ASN A 71 14.34 -14.01 2.19
N PRO A 72 15.01 -13.59 3.28
CA PRO A 72 16.45 -13.76 3.44
C PRO A 72 16.84 -15.25 3.45
N GLY A 73 18.01 -15.56 2.90
CA GLY A 73 18.54 -16.93 2.83
C GLY A 73 17.89 -17.85 1.79
N THR A 74 16.90 -17.37 1.03
CA THR A 74 16.34 -18.13 -0.09
C THR A 74 17.16 -17.96 -1.37
N ALA A 75 17.18 -18.98 -2.22
CA ALA A 75 17.95 -18.95 -3.48
C ALA A 75 17.50 -17.85 -4.46
N GLY A 76 16.28 -17.35 -4.33
CA GLY A 76 15.72 -16.26 -5.14
C GLY A 76 15.67 -14.91 -4.43
N TYR A 77 16.43 -14.70 -3.35
CA TYR A 77 16.43 -13.40 -2.68
C TYR A 77 16.85 -12.29 -3.66
N GLY A 78 16.14 -11.17 -3.64
CA GLY A 78 16.35 -10.03 -4.54
C GLY A 78 15.85 -10.23 -5.96
N THR A 79 15.18 -11.34 -6.29
CA THR A 79 14.67 -11.57 -7.66
C THR A 79 13.20 -11.24 -7.82
N LEU A 80 12.82 -10.79 -9.01
CA LEU A 80 11.42 -10.69 -9.43
C LEU A 80 10.81 -12.10 -9.49
N VAL A 81 9.74 -12.33 -8.75
CA VAL A 81 8.96 -13.58 -8.75
C VAL A 81 7.93 -13.56 -9.86
N SER A 82 7.17 -12.47 -9.97
CA SER A 82 6.12 -12.29 -10.98
C SER A 82 5.71 -10.83 -11.08
N ASN A 83 5.08 -10.45 -12.19
CA ASN A 83 4.45 -9.15 -12.37
C ASN A 83 3.24 -9.27 -13.32
N GLY A 84 2.43 -8.23 -13.37
CA GLY A 84 1.32 -8.16 -14.32
C GLY A 84 0.61 -6.82 -14.25
N THR A 85 -0.32 -6.61 -15.18
CA THR A 85 -1.24 -5.46 -15.11
C THR A 85 -2.36 -5.76 -14.10
N LEU A 86 -2.83 -4.70 -13.45
CA LEU A 86 -3.97 -4.79 -12.55
C LEU A 86 -5.29 -4.75 -13.32
N SER A 87 -6.26 -5.50 -12.82
CA SER A 87 -7.61 -5.53 -13.35
C SER A 87 -8.63 -5.60 -12.21
N GLY A 88 -9.90 -5.32 -12.51
CA GLY A 88 -10.95 -5.24 -11.50
C GLY A 88 -10.89 -3.97 -10.64
N THR A 89 -10.01 -3.02 -10.97
CA THR A 89 -9.86 -1.77 -10.20
C THR A 89 -11.10 -0.91 -10.22
N GLY A 90 -11.99 -1.08 -11.21
CA GLY A 90 -13.28 -0.35 -11.33
C GLY A 90 -13.14 1.14 -11.67
N GLY A 91 -11.94 1.57 -12.08
CA GLY A 91 -11.63 2.98 -12.38
C GLY A 91 -11.49 3.86 -11.14
N TYR A 92 -11.27 3.27 -9.96
CA TYR A 92 -11.03 4.02 -8.73
C TYR A 92 -9.56 4.46 -8.68
N THR A 93 -9.31 5.67 -8.21
CA THR A 93 -7.95 6.15 -7.96
C THR A 93 -7.40 5.47 -6.72
N ILE A 94 -6.21 4.86 -6.83
CA ILE A 94 -5.53 4.12 -5.76
C ILE A 94 -4.23 4.86 -5.43
N GLY A 95 -4.14 5.39 -4.21
CA GLY A 95 -2.99 6.17 -3.78
C GLY A 95 -1.94 5.37 -3.02
N ASP A 96 -2.34 4.30 -2.31
CA ASP A 96 -1.45 3.36 -1.63
C ASP A 96 -2.20 2.05 -1.30
N TRP A 97 -1.46 1.01 -0.89
CA TRP A 97 -2.01 -0.24 -0.35
C TRP A 97 -1.22 -0.76 0.85
N THR A 98 -1.81 -1.68 1.62
CA THR A 98 -1.11 -2.35 2.73
C THR A 98 -1.54 -3.80 2.87
N VAL A 99 -0.63 -4.68 3.25
CA VAL A 99 -0.93 -6.05 3.64
C VAL A 99 -1.70 -6.03 4.96
N VAL A 100 -2.93 -6.53 4.96
CA VAL A 100 -3.75 -6.60 6.16
C VAL A 100 -3.85 -8.07 6.63
N PRO A 101 -3.25 -8.41 7.79
CA PRO A 101 -3.33 -9.75 8.36
C PRO A 101 -4.69 -10.01 9.04
N GLY A 102 -4.82 -11.16 9.68
CA GLY A 102 -6.04 -11.53 10.43
C GLY A 102 -7.27 -11.54 9.51
N PRO A 103 -8.33 -10.75 9.81
CA PRO A 103 -9.51 -10.63 8.95
C PRO A 103 -9.22 -10.19 7.50
N GLY A 104 -8.10 -9.52 7.25
CA GLY A 104 -7.67 -9.13 5.90
C GLY A 104 -7.08 -10.28 5.09
N GLY A 105 -6.81 -11.43 5.71
CA GLY A 105 -6.32 -12.65 5.05
C GLY A 105 -4.89 -12.56 4.53
N GLY A 106 -4.13 -11.53 4.90
CA GLY A 106 -2.80 -11.25 4.36
C GLY A 106 -2.81 -10.68 2.94
N ASP A 107 -3.98 -10.29 2.42
CA ASP A 107 -4.09 -9.61 1.12
C ASP A 107 -3.73 -8.13 1.21
N LEU A 108 -3.58 -7.48 0.06
CA LEU A 108 -3.38 -6.02 -0.03
C LEU A 108 -4.74 -5.31 0.00
N TRP A 109 -4.86 -4.28 0.82
CA TRP A 109 -6.06 -3.45 0.95
C TRP A 109 -5.73 -1.99 0.71
N SER A 110 -6.68 -1.26 0.14
CA SER A 110 -6.54 0.14 -0.25
C SER A 110 -7.81 0.91 0.03
N VAL A 111 -7.69 2.21 0.26
CA VAL A 111 -8.81 3.16 0.17
C VAL A 111 -8.78 3.82 -1.20
N GLY A 112 -9.62 3.32 -2.11
CA GLY A 112 -9.79 3.90 -3.44
C GLY A 112 -10.76 5.08 -3.43
N VAL A 113 -10.66 5.95 -4.43
CA VAL A 113 -11.54 7.12 -4.57
C VAL A 113 -12.24 7.11 -5.91
N LYS A 114 -13.54 7.44 -5.88
CA LYS A 114 -14.32 7.79 -7.06
C LYS A 114 -15.17 9.01 -6.75
N SER A 115 -14.92 10.10 -7.49
CA SER A 115 -15.46 11.42 -7.17
C SER A 115 -15.04 11.85 -5.75
N GLN A 116 -15.97 12.09 -4.82
CA GLN A 116 -15.66 12.44 -3.42
C GLN A 116 -15.82 11.26 -2.45
N SER A 117 -16.31 10.10 -2.92
CA SER A 117 -16.52 8.93 -2.07
C SER A 117 -15.25 8.06 -1.99
N ALA A 118 -14.96 7.61 -0.77
CA ALA A 118 -13.95 6.61 -0.49
C ALA A 118 -14.55 5.20 -0.53
N PHE A 119 -13.74 4.24 -0.97
CA PHE A 119 -14.13 2.84 -1.14
C PHE A 119 -13.03 1.94 -0.59
N LEU A 120 -13.43 0.93 0.19
CA LEU A 120 -12.52 -0.11 0.61
C LEU A 120 -12.34 -1.12 -0.52
N LEU A 121 -11.11 -1.25 -0.99
CA LEU A 121 -10.71 -2.16 -2.05
C LEU A 121 -9.81 -3.25 -1.49
N ARG A 122 -9.95 -4.47 -2.01
CA ARG A 122 -9.07 -5.61 -1.71
C ARG A 122 -8.45 -6.10 -3.01
N TRP A 123 -7.13 -6.20 -3.04
CA TRP A 123 -6.39 -6.92 -4.06
C TRP A 123 -5.97 -8.29 -3.55
N ASN A 124 -6.53 -9.34 -4.14
CA ASN A 124 -6.23 -10.69 -3.73
C ASN A 124 -4.89 -11.14 -4.34
N LYS A 125 -3.92 -11.51 -3.49
CA LYS A 125 -2.58 -11.87 -3.94
C LYS A 125 -2.53 -13.21 -4.68
N VAL A 126 -3.57 -14.04 -4.58
CA VAL A 126 -3.64 -15.32 -5.29
C VAL A 126 -4.24 -15.14 -6.68
N THR A 127 -5.42 -14.54 -6.78
CA THR A 127 -6.11 -14.34 -8.06
C THR A 127 -5.59 -13.14 -8.85
N LYS A 128 -4.83 -12.25 -8.20
CA LYS A 128 -4.29 -11.00 -8.76
C LYS A 128 -5.36 -10.00 -9.21
N LEU A 129 -6.52 -10.03 -8.55
CA LEU A 129 -7.67 -9.17 -8.89
C LEU A 129 -8.03 -8.21 -7.78
N PHE A 130 -8.38 -6.99 -8.16
CA PHE A 130 -9.07 -6.06 -7.27
C PHE A 130 -10.57 -6.38 -7.18
N THR A 131 -11.11 -6.15 -6.00
CA THR A 131 -12.54 -6.17 -5.72
C THR A 131 -12.91 -4.94 -4.89
N VAL A 132 -14.06 -4.33 -5.20
CA VAL A 132 -14.67 -3.31 -4.35
C VAL A 132 -15.41 -4.03 -3.23
N VAL A 133 -14.97 -3.83 -1.99
CA VAL A 133 -15.53 -4.55 -0.83
C VAL A 133 -16.69 -3.77 -0.24
N ARG A 134 -16.52 -2.46 -0.05
CA ARG A 134 -17.51 -1.60 0.61
C ARG A 134 -17.33 -0.13 0.25
N GLU A 135 -18.42 0.60 0.08
CA GLU A 135 -18.39 2.07 0.05
C GLU A 135 -18.26 2.62 1.47
N LEU A 136 -17.32 3.54 1.67
CA LEU A 136 -17.05 4.19 2.96
C LEU A 136 -17.67 5.59 3.04
N GLY A 137 -18.17 6.11 1.92
CA GLY A 137 -18.76 7.43 1.79
C GLY A 137 -17.72 8.55 1.71
N ASN A 138 -18.17 9.80 1.86
CA ASN A 138 -17.31 10.98 1.85
C ASN A 138 -16.66 11.19 3.22
N LEU A 139 -15.60 10.43 3.50
CA LEU A 139 -14.90 10.48 4.79
C LEU A 139 -14.30 11.86 5.08
N THR A 140 -13.74 12.53 4.08
CA THR A 140 -13.07 13.82 4.30
C THR A 140 -14.03 15.00 4.41
N GLY A 141 -15.29 14.83 3.99
CA GLY A 141 -16.24 15.92 3.81
C GLY A 141 -15.89 16.82 2.62
N ALA A 142 -15.12 16.33 1.64
CA ALA A 142 -14.78 17.09 0.44
C ALA A 142 -16.03 17.53 -0.32
N THR A 143 -16.02 18.74 -0.87
CA THR A 143 -17.16 19.30 -1.63
C THR A 143 -16.68 19.90 -2.95
N GLY A 144 -17.60 20.16 -3.87
CA GLY A 144 -17.30 20.83 -5.13
C GLY A 144 -16.45 19.96 -6.05
N THR A 145 -15.29 20.47 -6.47
CA THR A 145 -14.37 19.76 -7.38
C THR A 145 -13.19 19.09 -6.65
N THR A 146 -13.11 19.20 -5.33
CA THR A 146 -12.05 18.56 -4.54
C THR A 146 -12.25 17.05 -4.52
N VAL A 147 -11.25 16.32 -5.02
CA VAL A 147 -11.21 14.84 -5.01
C VAL A 147 -10.15 14.41 -4.00
N PRO A 148 -10.52 13.66 -2.94
CA PRO A 148 -9.56 13.16 -1.97
C PRO A 148 -8.51 12.24 -2.60
N PHE A 149 -7.32 12.18 -2.00
CA PHE A 149 -6.28 11.23 -2.40
C PHE A 149 -5.64 10.57 -1.17
N TRP A 150 -5.84 9.25 -1.03
CA TRP A 150 -5.32 8.46 0.09
C TRP A 150 -3.92 7.96 -0.23
N GLY A 151 -2.90 8.78 0.05
CA GLY A 151 -1.52 8.54 -0.38
C GLY A 151 -0.67 7.71 0.56
N ALA A 152 -1.19 7.34 1.73
CA ALA A 152 -0.50 6.43 2.64
C ALA A 152 -1.47 5.56 3.42
N SER A 153 -1.07 4.31 3.63
CA SER A 153 -1.84 3.32 4.36
C SER A 153 -1.00 2.46 5.30
N TYR A 154 -1.62 1.97 6.36
CA TYR A 154 -0.99 1.14 7.39
C TYR A 154 -2.01 0.11 7.87
N ALA A 155 -1.54 -0.96 8.52
CA ALA A 155 -2.42 -2.00 9.02
C ALA A 155 -1.97 -2.51 10.39
N THR A 156 -2.94 -2.99 11.16
CA THR A 156 -2.73 -3.67 12.43
C THR A 156 -3.02 -5.17 12.32
N SER A 157 -2.44 -5.95 13.24
CA SER A 157 -2.52 -7.41 13.28
C SER A 157 -3.95 -7.97 13.36
N ASP A 158 -4.88 -7.18 13.90
CA ASP A 158 -6.31 -7.49 14.10
C ASP A 158 -7.22 -7.04 12.94
N GLY A 159 -6.65 -6.54 11.84
CA GLY A 159 -7.40 -6.27 10.61
C GLY A 159 -7.99 -4.87 10.50
N PHE A 160 -7.43 -3.88 11.19
CA PHE A 160 -7.70 -2.48 10.85
C PHE A 160 -6.74 -1.99 9.78
N LEU A 161 -7.30 -1.25 8.83
CA LEU A 161 -6.57 -0.41 7.90
C LEU A 161 -6.63 1.03 8.40
N PHE A 162 -5.50 1.70 8.42
CA PHE A 162 -5.39 3.14 8.64
C PHE A 162 -5.03 3.79 7.31
N ALA A 163 -5.72 4.85 6.94
CA ALA A 163 -5.47 5.58 5.69
C ALA A 163 -5.34 7.07 5.98
N PHE A 164 -4.30 7.68 5.42
CA PHE A 164 -4.05 9.12 5.47
C PHE A 164 -4.44 9.76 4.15
N GLU A 165 -5.19 10.86 4.22
CA GLU A 165 -5.58 11.63 3.05
C GLU A 165 -4.71 12.88 2.89
N ASN A 166 -4.13 13.03 1.70
CA ASN A 166 -3.03 13.96 1.45
C ASN A 166 -3.43 15.43 1.55
N GLY A 167 -4.62 15.78 1.08
CA GLY A 167 -5.07 17.18 1.03
C GLY A 167 -5.52 17.72 2.39
N SER A 168 -6.26 16.92 3.14
CA SER A 168 -6.85 17.31 4.42
C SER A 168 -6.02 16.92 5.63
N GLY A 169 -5.08 15.97 5.49
CA GLY A 169 -4.28 15.45 6.60
C GLY A 169 -5.06 14.52 7.54
N GLN A 170 -6.30 14.17 7.20
CA GLN A 170 -7.13 13.30 8.01
C GLN A 170 -6.60 11.86 7.97
N VAL A 171 -6.56 11.22 9.13
CA VAL A 171 -6.27 9.80 9.28
C VAL A 171 -7.54 9.06 9.68
N TRP A 172 -7.86 7.98 8.99
CA TRP A 172 -9.05 7.18 9.24
C TRP A 172 -8.70 5.74 9.54
N ARG A 173 -9.26 5.21 10.63
CA ARG A 173 -9.25 3.78 10.97
C ARG A 173 -10.48 3.10 10.41
N ILE A 174 -10.28 2.02 9.66
CA ILE A 174 -11.31 1.27 8.92
C ILE A 174 -11.17 -0.22 9.27
N SER A 175 -12.22 -0.84 9.79
CA SER A 175 -12.25 -2.31 9.95
C SER A 175 -12.44 -2.96 8.59
N VAL A 176 -11.50 -3.79 8.14
CA VAL A 176 -11.65 -4.46 6.83
C VAL A 176 -12.82 -5.43 6.83
N ALA A 177 -13.07 -6.07 7.99
CA ALA A 177 -14.23 -6.93 8.23
C ALA A 177 -15.56 -6.17 8.37
N GLY A 178 -15.52 -4.84 8.56
CA GLY A 178 -16.73 -4.04 8.78
C GLY A 178 -17.40 -4.29 10.12
N THR A 179 -16.66 -4.76 11.12
CA THR A 179 -17.17 -5.11 12.46
C THR A 179 -17.47 -3.89 13.33
N VAL A 180 -16.89 -2.73 13.02
CA VAL A 180 -17.09 -1.47 13.73
C VAL A 180 -17.14 -0.30 12.74
N ALA A 181 -17.69 0.83 13.18
CA ALA A 181 -17.74 2.06 12.39
C ALA A 181 -16.34 2.61 12.09
N ASN A 182 -16.19 3.26 10.93
CA ASN A 182 -14.97 3.98 10.58
C ASN A 182 -14.75 5.13 11.58
N LEU A 183 -13.52 5.33 12.02
CA LEU A 183 -13.18 6.32 13.03
C LEU A 183 -12.12 7.29 12.47
N ARG A 184 -12.40 8.59 12.52
CA ARG A 184 -11.38 9.61 12.28
C ARG A 184 -10.47 9.68 13.49
N MET A 185 -9.18 9.48 13.24
CA MET A 185 -8.11 9.60 14.21
C MET A 185 -7.65 11.06 14.30
N SER A 186 -6.57 11.33 15.04
CA SER A 186 -5.94 12.64 15.03
C SER A 186 -5.46 13.01 13.63
N ASP A 187 -5.69 14.26 13.24
CA ASP A 187 -5.15 14.79 11.99
C ASP A 187 -3.63 14.92 12.07
N ALA A 188 -2.97 14.80 10.93
CA ALA A 188 -1.57 15.13 10.74
C ALA A 188 -1.44 16.27 9.71
N PRO A 189 -0.29 16.97 9.63
CA PRO A 189 -0.08 17.98 8.60
C PRO A 189 -0.33 17.39 7.20
N PRO A 190 -1.08 18.08 6.31
CA PRO A 190 -1.24 17.67 4.92
C PRO A 190 0.11 17.43 4.24
N SER A 191 0.21 16.36 3.46
CA SER A 191 1.42 16.00 2.72
C SER A 191 1.05 15.27 1.43
N ASN A 192 1.73 15.62 0.34
CA ASN A 192 1.66 14.92 -0.94
C ASN A 192 2.94 14.11 -1.24
N GLN A 193 3.85 14.02 -0.26
CA GLN A 193 5.09 13.26 -0.29
C GLN A 193 5.14 12.38 0.94
N ASN A 194 4.33 11.34 0.91
CA ASN A 194 4.14 10.40 1.99
C ASN A 194 4.01 8.99 1.41
N ASP A 195 4.28 8.01 2.26
CA ASP A 195 4.12 6.60 1.94
C ASP A 195 3.78 5.85 3.24
N GLY A 196 3.09 4.74 3.10
CA GLY A 196 2.77 3.81 4.15
C GLY A 196 3.89 2.81 4.40
N ALA A 197 4.04 2.35 5.64
CA ALA A 197 4.76 1.13 5.99
C ALA A 197 4.16 0.57 7.29
N ARG A 198 3.59 -0.64 7.26
CA ARG A 198 2.97 -1.22 8.45
C ARG A 198 4.02 -1.63 9.49
N CYS A 199 3.63 -1.53 10.76
CA CYS A 199 4.36 -2.18 11.84
C CYS A 199 3.83 -3.62 11.98
N VAL A 200 4.68 -4.62 11.74
CA VAL A 200 4.25 -6.04 11.74
C VAL A 200 3.80 -6.48 13.13
N ASP A 201 4.41 -5.94 14.19
CA ASP A 201 4.06 -6.21 15.58
C ASP A 201 3.13 -5.14 16.18
N SER A 202 2.42 -4.39 15.34
CA SER A 202 1.38 -3.51 15.85
C SER A 202 0.33 -4.35 16.58
N GLY A 203 0.17 -4.06 17.88
CA GLY A 203 -0.81 -4.74 18.73
C GLY A 203 -2.24 -4.56 18.23
N ALA A 204 -3.14 -5.41 18.71
CA ALA A 204 -4.58 -5.22 18.52
C ALA A 204 -5.02 -3.88 19.14
N VAL A 205 -5.97 -3.21 18.50
CA VAL A 205 -6.46 -1.86 18.87
C VAL A 205 -7.89 -1.85 19.40
#